data_AF-A0A8H6YCH5-F1
#
_entry.id   AF-A0A8H6YCH5-F1
#
_cell.length_a   1.000
_cell.length_b   1.000
_cell.length_c   1.000
_cell.angle_alpha   90.00
_cell.angle_beta   90.00
_cell.angle_gamma   90.00
#
_symmetry.space_group_name_H-M   'P 1'
#
loop_
_entity.id
_entity.type
_entity.pdbx_description
1 polymer ?
#
loop_
_entity_poly.entity_id
_entity_poly.type
_entity_poly.pdbx_seq_one_letter_code
_entity_poly.pdbx_strand_id
1 'polypeptide(L)'
;MPQTPVDQQLAVALYRLSRYGNGASLENIAHVAGCSEGSAEAFTDRVFIAIEDLHDLFDRPLTPEEKEAEKAPTHPHITGSGKTE
;
A
#
# COMPACT_ATOMS: atom_id res chain seq x y z
N MET A 1 -26.25 1.41 -11.97
CA MET A 1 -25.36 2.60 -11.93
C MET A 1 -23.99 2.19 -12.44
N PRO A 2 -23.27 3.07 -13.17
CA PRO A 2 -21.87 2.82 -13.50
C PRO A 2 -21.02 2.81 -12.22
N GLN A 3 -19.97 1.98 -12.22
CA GLN A 3 -19.01 1.89 -11.11
C GLN A 3 -18.14 3.15 -11.06
N THR A 4 -17.82 3.63 -9.85
CA THR A 4 -16.86 4.72 -9.64
C THR A 4 -15.50 4.39 -10.28
N PRO A 5 -14.82 5.34 -10.93
CA PRO A 5 -13.50 5.12 -11.54
C PRO A 5 -12.47 4.47 -10.58
N VAL A 6 -11.63 3.57 -11.09
CA VAL A 6 -10.71 2.76 -10.27
C VAL A 6 -9.65 3.61 -9.58
N ASP A 7 -9.15 4.65 -10.26
CA ASP A 7 -8.23 5.65 -9.71
C ASP A 7 -8.85 6.37 -8.50
N GLN A 8 -10.13 6.70 -8.56
CA GLN A 8 -10.84 7.30 -7.44
C GLN A 8 -11.03 6.29 -6.28
N GLN A 9 -11.35 5.03 -6.57
CA GLN A 9 -11.44 3.99 -5.53
C GLN A 9 -10.09 3.79 -4.83
N LEU A 10 -9.01 3.73 -5.60
CA LEU A 10 -7.64 3.62 -5.10
C LEU A 10 -7.22 4.83 -4.27
N ALA A 11 -7.52 6.05 -4.73
CA ALA A 11 -7.20 7.28 -3.99
C ALA A 11 -7.89 7.31 -2.61
N VAL A 12 -9.16 6.90 -2.54
CA VAL A 12 -9.91 6.83 -1.27
C VAL A 12 -9.33 5.76 -0.34
N ALA A 13 -8.99 4.58 -0.86
CA ALA A 13 -8.37 3.52 -0.08
C ALA A 13 -7.00 3.95 0.48
N LEU A 14 -6.13 4.53 -0.35
CA LEU A 14 -4.83 5.05 0.10
C LEU A 14 -4.99 6.18 1.12
N TYR A 15 -5.96 7.09 0.90
CA TYR A 15 -6.26 8.13 1.86
C TYR A 15 -6.67 7.54 3.22
N ARG A 16 -7.53 6.51 3.25
CA ARG A 16 -7.89 5.78 4.47
C ARG A 16 -6.68 5.13 5.15
N LEU A 17 -5.82 4.46 4.39
CA LEU A 17 -4.64 3.75 4.91
C LEU A 17 -3.54 4.69 5.44
N SER A 18 -3.51 5.94 4.97
CA SER A 18 -2.57 6.97 5.47
C SER A 18 -2.93 7.52 6.87
N ARG A 19 -4.06 7.10 7.43
CA ARG A 19 -4.66 7.68 8.64
C ARG A 19 -4.71 6.65 9.77
N TYR A 20 -4.65 7.12 11.01
CA TYR A 20 -4.79 6.29 12.20
C TYR A 20 -5.78 6.91 13.19
N GLY A 21 -6.36 6.09 14.07
CA GLY A 21 -7.35 6.51 15.06
C GLY A 21 -8.62 7.09 14.42
N ASN A 22 -9.20 8.13 15.04
CA ASN A 22 -10.44 8.76 14.55
C ASN A 22 -10.30 9.36 13.13
N GLY A 23 -9.06 9.63 12.67
CA GLY A 23 -8.83 10.11 11.30
C GLY A 23 -9.04 9.05 10.22
N ALA A 24 -9.14 7.77 10.61
CA ALA A 24 -9.40 6.62 9.75
C ALA A 24 -10.87 6.13 9.83
N SER A 25 -11.75 6.84 10.53
CA SER A 25 -13.18 6.50 10.57
C SER A 25 -13.80 6.61 9.17
N LEU A 26 -14.68 5.68 8.82
CA LEU A 26 -15.34 5.68 7.51
C LEU A 26 -16.11 6.98 7.27
N GLU A 27 -16.77 7.52 8.30
CA GLU A 27 -17.45 8.83 8.26
C GLU A 27 -16.51 9.94 7.77
N ASN A 28 -15.34 10.10 8.41
CA ASN A 28 -14.40 11.15 8.06
C ASN A 28 -13.81 10.94 6.66
N ILE A 29 -13.51 9.70 6.29
CA ILE A 29 -13.00 9.37 4.95
C ILE A 29 -14.05 9.68 3.87
N ALA A 30 -15.30 9.25 4.08
CA ALA A 30 -16.41 9.47 3.17
C ALA A 30 -16.73 10.96 3.01
N HIS A 31 -16.69 11.72 4.11
CA HIS A 31 -16.87 13.17 4.09
C HIS A 31 -15.79 13.86 3.24
N VAL A 32 -14.52 13.53 3.43
CA VAL A 32 -13.41 14.12 2.64
C VAL A 32 -13.47 13.69 1.17
N ALA A 33 -13.83 12.44 0.91
CA ALA A 33 -13.92 11.88 -0.44
C ALA A 33 -15.19 12.27 -1.21
N GLY A 34 -16.17 12.90 -0.55
CA GLY A 34 -17.46 13.24 -1.15
C GLY A 34 -18.27 12.02 -1.58
N CYS A 35 -18.17 10.91 -0.84
CA CYS A 35 -18.89 9.66 -1.11
C CYS A 35 -19.66 9.16 0.13
N SER A 36 -20.41 8.07 -0.01
CA SER A 36 -21.03 7.42 1.15
C SER A 36 -20.02 6.55 1.90
N GLU A 37 -20.24 6.31 3.19
CA GLU A 37 -19.40 5.41 4.00
C GLU A 37 -19.31 4.01 3.38
N GLY A 38 -20.44 3.45 2.93
CA GLY A 38 -20.45 2.17 2.23
C GLY A 38 -19.69 2.19 0.90
N SER A 39 -19.57 3.35 0.24
CA SER A 39 -18.69 3.47 -0.93
C SER A 39 -17.23 3.45 -0.51
N ALA A 40 -16.84 4.19 0.53
CA ALA A 40 -15.48 4.19 1.05
C ALA A 40 -15.04 2.80 1.52
N GLU A 41 -15.93 2.06 2.18
CA GLU A 41 -15.74 0.65 2.54
C GLU A 41 -15.56 -0.22 1.29
N ALA A 42 -16.53 -0.22 0.37
CA ALA A 42 -16.47 -1.03 -0.84
C ALA A 42 -15.25 -0.73 -1.73
N PHE A 43 -14.79 0.53 -1.78
CA PHE A 43 -13.58 0.90 -2.51
C PHE A 43 -12.34 0.32 -1.83
N THR A 44 -12.29 0.35 -0.51
CA THR A 44 -11.19 -0.25 0.25
C THR A 44 -11.13 -1.75 -0.02
N ASP A 45 -12.26 -2.46 0.11
CA ASP A 45 -12.32 -3.91 -0.08
C ASP A 45 -11.88 -4.30 -1.50
N ARG A 46 -12.38 -3.59 -2.53
CA ARG A 46 -12.00 -3.87 -3.92
C ARG A 46 -10.51 -3.64 -4.18
N VAL A 47 -9.93 -2.62 -3.57
CA VAL A 47 -8.48 -2.36 -3.69
C VAL A 47 -7.70 -3.48 -3.02
N PHE A 48 -8.10 -3.95 -1.84
CA PHE A 48 -7.45 -5.08 -1.19
C PHE A 48 -7.59 -6.37 -1.99
N ILE A 49 -8.77 -6.69 -2.51
CA ILE A 49 -8.97 -7.84 -3.41
C ILE A 49 -8.03 -7.75 -4.62
N ALA A 50 -7.94 -6.57 -5.25
CA ALA A 50 -7.05 -6.39 -6.40
C ALA A 50 -5.56 -6.53 -6.04
N ILE A 51 -5.15 -6.16 -4.83
CA ILE A 51 -3.79 -6.36 -4.33
C ILE A 51 -3.55 -7.85 -4.04
N GLU A 52 -4.52 -8.52 -3.41
CA GLU A 52 -4.47 -9.96 -3.10
C GLU A 52 -4.45 -10.81 -4.38
N ASP A 53 -5.13 -10.39 -5.44
CA ASP A 53 -5.07 -11.06 -6.75
C ASP A 53 -3.66 -11.01 -7.38
N LEU A 54 -2.80 -10.09 -6.94
CA LEU A 54 -1.40 -10.01 -7.34
C LEU A 54 -0.46 -10.84 -6.47
N HIS A 55 -0.98 -11.50 -5.43
CA HIS A 55 -0.19 -12.25 -4.45
C HIS A 55 0.72 -13.27 -5.12
N ASP A 56 0.21 -14.07 -6.07
CA ASP A 56 1.02 -15.11 -6.73
C ASP A 56 2.19 -14.56 -7.57
N LEU A 57 2.13 -13.29 -7.99
CA LEU A 57 3.20 -12.64 -8.74
C LEU A 57 4.36 -12.21 -7.82
N PHE A 58 4.04 -11.75 -6.61
CA PHE A 58 4.99 -11.10 -5.71
C PHE A 58 5.35 -11.93 -4.47
N ASP A 59 4.42 -12.71 -3.94
CA ASP A 59 4.60 -13.61 -2.81
C ASP A 59 4.72 -15.06 -3.31
N ARG A 60 5.80 -15.29 -4.06
CA ARG A 60 6.24 -16.63 -4.48
C ARG A 60 7.59 -16.95 -3.87
N PRO A 61 7.92 -18.24 -3.70
CA PRO A 61 9.28 -18.62 -3.36
C PRO A 61 10.26 -18.06 -4.40
N LEU A 62 11.33 -17.44 -3.90
CA LEU A 62 12.47 -17.07 -4.72
C LEU A 62 13.10 -18.33 -5.31
N THR A 63 13.51 -18.24 -6.56
CA THR A 63 14.39 -19.25 -7.16
C THR A 63 15.74 -19.27 -6.41
N PRO A 64 16.48 -20.38 -6.43
CA PRO A 64 17.81 -20.45 -5.82
C PRO A 64 18.74 -19.32 -6.30
N GLU A 65 18.65 -18.95 -7.58
CA GLU A 65 19.44 -17.88 -8.20
C GLU A 65 19.06 -16.49 -7.66
N GLU A 66 17.76 -16.19 -7.54
CA GLU A 66 17.28 -14.92 -6.97
C GLU A 66 17.68 -14.78 -5.49
N LYS A 67 17.63 -15.89 -4.74
CA LYS A 67 18.00 -15.92 -3.32
C LYS A 67 19.49 -15.62 -3.10
N GLU A 68 20.36 -16.15 -3.95
CA GLU A 68 21.80 -15.84 -3.89
C GLU A 68 22.08 -14.40 -4.33
N ALA A 69 21.30 -13.83 -5.27
CA ALA A 69 21.41 -12.43 -5.66
C ALA A 69 20.98 -11.46 -4.54
N GLU A 70 19.90 -11.75 -3.80
CA GLU A 70 19.47 -10.95 -2.64
C GLU A 70 20.47 -11.00 -1.47
N LYS A 71 21.19 -12.11 -1.32
CA LYS A 71 22.24 -12.27 -0.32
C LYS A 71 23.48 -11.42 -0.62
N ALA A 72 23.64 -10.97 -1.87
CA ALA A 72 24.70 -10.05 -2.23
C ALA A 72 24.47 -8.71 -1.51
N PRO A 73 25.52 -8.11 -0.91
CA PRO A 73 25.39 -6.85 -0.18
C PRO A 73 24.90 -5.75 -1.13
N THR A 74 23.63 -5.39 -0.99
CA THR A 74 22.92 -4.45 -1.88
C THR A 74 23.35 -3.00 -1.62
N HIS A 75 23.98 -2.73 -0.49
CA HIS A 75 24.55 -1.44 -0.14
C HIS A 75 25.89 -1.61 0.58
N PRO A 76 26.93 -0.81 0.25
CA PRO A 76 28.04 -0.66 1.16
C PRO A 76 27.49 -0.11 2.48
N HIS A 77 27.78 -0.80 3.58
CA HIS A 77 27.52 -0.26 4.92
C HIS A 77 28.34 1.03 5.05
N ILE A 78 27.70 2.19 4.86
CA ILE A 78 28.34 3.48 5.08
C ILE A 78 28.50 3.61 6.60
N THR A 79 29.63 3.13 7.10
CA THR A 79 30.08 3.46 8.45
C THR A 79 30.49 4.93 8.41
N GLY A 80 29.69 5.78 9.04
CA GLY A 80 30.06 7.17 9.29
C GLY A 80 31.27 7.24 10.22
N SER A 81 32.48 7.08 9.68
CA SER A 81 33.70 7.48 10.37
C SER A 81 34.12 8.86 9.86
N GLY A 82 33.43 9.87 10.37
CA GLY A 82 33.79 11.27 10.22
C GLY A 82 34.07 11.87 11.60
N LYS A 83 35.18 11.48 12.24
CA LYS A 83 35.84 12.34 13.21
C LYS A 83 37.01 12.99 12.47
N THR A 84 36.83 14.26 12.12
CA THR A 84 37.93 15.18 11.81
C THR A 84 37.86 16.29 12.84
N GLU A 85 38.89 16.25 13.69
CA GLU A 85 39.60 17.33 14.41
C GLU A 85 38.95 18.72 14.54
#